data_AF-A0A938TMG5-F1
#
_entry.id   AF-A0A938TMG5-F1
#
_cell.length_a   1.000
_cell.length_b   1.000
_cell.length_c   1.000
_cell.angle_alpha   90.00
_cell.angle_beta   90.00
_cell.angle_gamma   90.00
#
_symmetry.space_group_name_H-M   'P 1'
#
loop_
_entity.id
_entity.type
_entity.pdbx_description
1 polymer ?
#
loop_
_entity_poly.entity_id
_entity_poly.type
_entity_poly.pdbx_seq_one_letter_code
_entity_poly.pdbx_strand_id
1 'polypeptide(L)' 'MHLADSEVDAACNYIRRNFDFYSWWPKEAPGEARQQFELMSGSAVALNQWCKRWLDDHQCRQLEKCVRGS' A
#
# COMPACT_ATOMS: atom_id res chain seq x y z
N MET A 1 -3.90 -7.27 -6.26
CA MET A 1 -4.20 -5.85 -6.04
C MET A 1 -4.56 -5.19 -7.35
N HIS A 2 -5.73 -4.55 -7.41
CA HIS A 2 -6.13 -3.72 -8.55
C HIS A 2 -6.98 -2.56 -8.05
N LEU A 3 -6.33 -1.53 -7.49
CA LEU A 3 -6.93 -0.27 -7.08
C LEU A 3 -7.41 0.54 -8.29
N ALA A 4 -8.54 1.21 -8.15
CA ALA A 4 -9.01 2.28 -9.03
C ALA A 4 -8.49 3.64 -8.54
N ASP A 5 -8.51 4.68 -9.40
CA ASP A 5 -8.05 6.02 -9.02
C ASP A 5 -8.85 6.62 -7.86
N SER A 6 -10.15 6.32 -7.78
CA SER A 6 -11.00 6.74 -6.65
C SER A 6 -10.62 6.10 -5.31
N GLU A 7 -9.80 5.04 -5.34
CA GLU A 7 -9.39 4.26 -4.16
C GLU A 7 -7.99 4.65 -3.66
N VAL A 8 -7.25 5.46 -4.43
CA VAL A 8 -5.84 5.81 -4.17
C VAL A 8 -5.68 6.50 -2.82
N ASP A 9 -6.49 7.52 -2.53
CA ASP A 9 -6.36 8.29 -1.29
C ASP A 9 -6.59 7.40 -0.05
N ALA A 10 -7.61 6.54 -0.08
CA ALA A 10 -7.91 5.61 1.00
C ALA A 10 -6.77 4.60 1.18
N ALA A 11 -6.26 4.05 0.07
CA ALA A 11 -5.15 3.10 0.09
C ALA A 11 -3.86 3.73 0.64
N CYS A 12 -3.53 4.93 0.17
CA CYS A 12 -2.37 5.69 0.65
C CYS A 12 -2.46 5.99 2.14
N ASN A 13 -3.64 6.40 2.64
CA ASN A 13 -3.84 6.64 4.05
C ASN A 13 -3.65 5.37 4.90
N TYR A 14 -4.17 4.23 4.44
CA TYR A 14 -3.96 2.96 5.12
C TYR A 14 -2.47 2.56 5.15
N ILE A 15 -1.78 2.67 4.02
CA ILE A 15 -0.36 2.30 3.91
C ILE A 15 0.50 3.20 4.80
N ARG A 16 0.27 4.52 4.81
CA ARG A 16 0.98 5.46 5.70
C ARG A 16 0.82 5.11 7.17
N ARG A 17 -0.41 4.81 7.62
CA ARG A 17 -0.64 4.36 9.00
C ARG A 17 0.17 3.11 9.32
N ASN A 18 0.19 2.11 8.43
CA ASN A 18 0.93 0.88 8.69
C ASN A 18 2.44 1.09 8.79
N PHE A 19 3.02 2.01 8.00
CA PHE A 19 4.41 2.41 8.17
C PHE A 19 4.71 2.99 9.56
N ASP A 20 3.76 3.73 10.14
CA ASP A 20 3.94 4.35 11.46
C ASP A 20 3.78 3.35 12.61
N PHE A 21 2.99 2.28 12.42
CA PHE A 21 2.67 1.31 13.47
C PHE A 21 3.57 0.06 13.46
N TYR A 22 4.09 -0.36 12.31
CA TYR A 22 4.78 -1.65 12.19
C TYR A 22 6.19 -1.49 11.64
N SER A 23 7.16 -2.03 12.39
CA SER A 23 8.57 -2.07 11.97
C SER A 23 8.87 -3.08 10.86
N TRP A 24 7.96 -4.03 10.60
CA TRP A 24 8.13 -5.13 9.65
C TRP A 24 7.22 -5.02 8.42
N TRP A 25 6.45 -3.94 8.32
CA TRP A 25 5.59 -3.63 7.18
C TRP A 25 6.18 -2.50 6.35
N PRO A 26 6.25 -2.59 5.01
CA PRO A 26 6.07 -3.75 4.12
C PRO A 26 7.26 -4.73 4.21
N LYS A 27 7.13 -5.91 3.59
CA LYS A 27 8.13 -7.01 3.55
C LYS A 27 9.57 -6.57 3.87
N GLU A 28 10.10 -7.00 5.02
CA GLU A 28 11.50 -6.96 5.54
C GLU A 28 12.43 -5.76 5.22
N ALA A 29 11.99 -4.74 4.48
CA ALA A 29 12.74 -3.56 4.04
C ALA A 29 11.83 -2.32 4.03
N PRO A 30 11.30 -1.91 5.20
CA PRO A 30 10.33 -0.82 5.31
C PRO A 30 10.86 0.53 4.84
N GLY A 31 12.17 0.77 4.94
CA GLY A 31 12.80 2.02 4.49
C GLY A 31 12.75 2.22 2.99
N GLU A 32 13.16 1.22 2.20
CA GLU A 32 13.12 1.29 0.73
C GLU A 32 11.67 1.34 0.24
N ALA A 33 10.79 0.54 0.85
CA ALA A 33 9.39 0.54 0.51
C ALA A 33 8.73 1.91 0.73
N ARG A 34 9.07 2.61 1.82
CA ARG A 34 8.57 3.96 2.12
C ARG A 34 9.04 4.99 1.09
N GLN A 35 10.32 4.96 0.72
CA GLN A 35 10.85 5.87 -0.30
C GLN A 35 10.15 5.68 -1.65
N GLN A 36 9.97 4.42 -2.08
CA GLN A 36 9.24 4.14 -3.33
C GLN A 36 7.75 4.48 -3.23
N PHE A 37 7.14 4.29 -2.06
CA PHE A 37 5.73 4.62 -1.85
C PHE A 37 5.44 6.09 -2.10
N GLU A 38 6.26 7.00 -1.55
CA GLU A 38 6.07 8.45 -1.75
C GLU A 38 6.11 8.83 -3.25
N LEU A 39 6.96 8.19 -4.05
CA LEU A 39 7.04 8.40 -5.50
C LEU A 39 5.83 7.83 -6.27
N MET A 40 5.21 6.77 -5.75
CA MET A 40 4.19 5.99 -6.47
C MET A 40 2.76 6.25 -5.95
N SER A 41 2.60 7.01 -4.87
CA SER A 41 1.33 7.30 -4.20
C SER A 41 0.35 8.18 -4.99
N GLY A 42 0.76 8.71 -6.16
CA GLY A 42 -0.02 9.66 -6.95
C GLY A 42 -0.91 9.09 -8.06
N SER A 43 -0.90 7.77 -8.31
CA SER A 43 -1.81 7.14 -9.28
C SER A 43 -2.11 5.69 -8.92
N ALA A 44 -3.28 5.18 -9.29
CA ALA A 44 -3.63 3.79 -9.00
C ALA A 44 -2.69 2.80 -9.70
N VAL A 45 -2.25 3.11 -10.92
CA VAL A 45 -1.33 2.25 -11.68
C VAL A 45 0.00 2.09 -10.94
N ALA A 46 0.63 3.19 -10.53
CA ALA A 46 1.89 3.15 -9.81
C ALA A 46 1.70 2.48 -8.43
N LEU A 47 0.64 2.82 -7.71
CA LEU A 47 0.38 2.26 -6.39
C LEU A 47 0.11 0.74 -6.44
N ASN A 48 -0.55 0.25 -7.48
CA ASN A 48 -0.74 -1.20 -7.70
C ASN A 48 0.59 -1.93 -7.92
N GLN A 49 1.51 -1.33 -8.68
CA GLN A 49 2.86 -1.90 -8.86
C GLN A 49 3.64 -1.91 -7.55
N TRP A 50 3.55 -0.83 -6.78
CA TRP A 50 4.15 -0.76 -5.45
C TRP A 50 3.60 -1.87 -4.54
N CYS A 51 2.28 -2.06 -4.50
CA CYS A 51 1.64 -3.11 -3.71
C CYS A 51 2.14 -4.50 -4.12
N LYS A 52 2.22 -4.79 -5.43
CA LYS A 52 2.71 -6.09 -5.93
C LYS A 52 4.15 -6.39 -5.50
N ARG A 53 5.00 -5.36 -5.45
CA ARG A 53 6.41 -5.50 -5.07
C ARG A 53 6.56 -5.69 -3.55
N TRP A 54 5.88 -4.85 -2.78
CA TRP A 54 6.18 -4.68 -1.36
C TRP A 54 5.24 -5.39 -0.40
N LEU A 55 4.03 -5.72 -0.86
CA LEU A 55 3.05 -6.44 -0.05
C LEU A 55 3.05 -7.93 -0.39
N ASP A 56 2.77 -8.77 0.59
CA ASP A 56 2.36 -10.15 0.36
C ASP A 56 0.83 -10.24 0.14
N ASP A 57 0.34 -11.44 -0.15
CA ASP A 57 -1.08 -11.69 -0.44
C ASP A 57 -1.99 -11.39 0.76
N HIS A 58 -1.54 -11.65 1.99
CA HIS A 58 -2.30 -11.34 3.19
C HIS A 58 -2.41 -9.83 3.38
N GLN A 59 -1.29 -9.13 3.21
CA GLN A 59 -1.20 -7.67 3.30
C GLN A 59 -2.06 -6.97 2.24
N CYS A 60 -2.05 -7.48 1.01
CA CYS A 60 -2.93 -6.99 -0.06
C CYS A 60 -4.41 -7.15 0.30
N ARG A 61 -4.81 -8.31 0.86
CA ARG A 61 -6.20 -8.54 1.27
C ARG A 61 -6.64 -7.61 2.40
N GLN A 62 -5.76 -7.31 3.35
CA GLN A 62 -6.06 -6.36 4.43
C GLN A 62 -6.29 -4.94 3.88
N LEU A 63 -5.43 -4.51 2.95
CA LEU A 63 -5.58 -3.24 2.25
C LEU A 63 -6.89 -3.19 1.45
N GLU A 64 -7.19 -4.21 0.64
CA GLU A 64 -8.43 -4.29 -0.14
C GLU A 64 -9.68 -4.21 0.75
N LYS A 65 -9.70 -4.93 1.87
CA LYS A 65 -10.80 -4.87 2.84
C LYS A 65 -10.96 -3.48 3.45
N CYS A 66 -9.86 -2.81 3.79
CA CYS A 66 -9.91 -1.47 4.37
C CYS A 66 -10.45 -0.44 3.38
N VAL A 67 -10.08 -0.56 2.11
CA VAL A 67 -10.41 0.43 1.07
C VAL A 67 -11.83 0.24 0.55
N ARG A 68 -12.26 -1.01 0.35
CA ARG A 68 -13.56 -1.33 -0.28
C ARG A 68 -14.68 -1.59 0.72
N GLY A 69 -14.34 -1.76 2.00
CA GLY A 69 -15.31 -2.00 3.05
C GLY A 69 -16.21 -3.19 2.74
N SER A 70 -15.62 -4.39 2.77
CA SER A 70 -16.29 -5.72 2.68
C SER A 70 -17.56 -5.80 1.82
#